data_AF-A0A7X7GZN6-F1
#
_entry.id   AF-A0A7X7GZN6-F1
#
_cell.length_a   1.000
_cell.length_b   1.000
_cell.length_c   1.000
_cell.angle_alpha   90.00
_cell.angle_beta   90.00
_cell.angle_gamma   90.00
#
_symmetry.space_group_name_H-M   'P 1'
#
loop_
_entity.id
_entity.type
_entity.pdbx_description
1 polymer ?
#
loop_
_entity_poly.entity_id
_entity_poly.type
_entity_poly.pdbx_seq_one_letter_code
_entity_poly.pdbx_strand_id
1 'polypeptide(L)'
;MDEIIPKLIAFAKERTDIQACLLTGSRANPNVLSDLYQDYDVIMVTNNHEYYLHVNDWLQVFGNVVMYQHNIIDESKHIYLILYQEMFRIDMTFIAPHRLDEILRESLLVKLLDKTGLIPELGSPSEIDYYIKKPTEHEFQEALNEFFWCLNNVAKGIKRDELVYVKWIFDTIVRKPLLEVIGWYVGCQYDFQVNLGAYGRFMKKYITNDLYAMLRATYVGNNYEDIWEAIFTSCKLMRITGTFVGEKLGYQYPLQDDMNMLKYLEKIKNTH
;
A
#
# COMPACT_ATOMS: atom_id res chain seq x y z
N MET A 1 -13.28 18.24 11.87
CA MET A 1 -12.64 16.91 11.79
C MET A 1 -11.27 16.85 12.45
N ASP A 2 -10.74 17.97 12.96
CA ASP A 2 -9.46 18.03 13.67
C ASP A 2 -9.63 17.84 15.19
N GLU A 3 -10.73 17.21 15.62
CA GLU A 3 -11.10 17.12 17.06
C GLU A 3 -10.50 15.90 17.76
N ILE A 4 -10.03 14.89 17.00
CA ILE A 4 -9.47 13.66 17.58
C ILE A 4 -8.02 13.85 18.04
N ILE A 5 -7.20 14.62 17.32
CA ILE A 5 -5.81 14.91 17.74
C ILE A 5 -5.76 15.57 19.13
N PRO A 6 -6.57 16.61 19.42
CA PRO A 6 -6.69 17.15 20.77
C PRO A 6 -7.10 16.12 21.82
N LYS A 7 -8.04 15.20 21.51
CA LYS A 7 -8.45 14.12 22.43
C LYS A 7 -7.31 13.12 22.67
N LEU A 8 -6.55 12.74 21.65
CA LEU A 8 -5.37 11.87 21.76
C LEU A 8 -4.32 12.50 22.67
N ILE A 9 -4.05 13.80 22.48
CA ILE A 9 -3.13 14.56 23.32
C ILE A 9 -3.65 14.62 24.76
N ALA A 10 -4.94 14.89 24.98
CA ALA A 10 -5.55 14.94 26.31
C ALA A 10 -5.45 13.59 27.03
N PHE A 11 -5.84 12.50 26.36
CA PHE A 11 -5.73 11.14 26.87
C PHE A 11 -4.29 10.80 27.28
N ALA A 12 -3.34 11.08 26.38
CA ALA A 12 -1.93 10.85 26.66
C ALA A 12 -1.44 11.72 27.82
N LYS A 13 -1.89 12.99 27.93
CA LYS A 13 -1.53 13.91 29.03
C LYS A 13 -2.03 13.43 30.40
N GLU A 14 -3.27 12.96 30.49
CA GLU A 14 -3.91 12.54 31.75
C GLU A 14 -3.33 11.24 32.32
N ARG A 15 -2.80 10.35 31.47
CA ARG A 15 -2.21 9.07 31.87
C ARG A 15 -0.74 9.22 32.25
N THR A 16 -0.38 8.96 33.51
CA THR A 16 1.01 9.08 33.99
C THR A 16 1.96 8.04 33.38
N ASP A 17 1.41 6.90 32.96
CA ASP A 17 2.16 5.82 32.33
C ASP A 17 2.53 6.09 30.87
N ILE A 18 1.77 6.94 30.17
CA ILE A 18 2.09 7.38 28.80
C ILE A 18 3.13 8.49 28.84
N GLN A 19 4.29 8.21 28.25
CA GLN A 19 5.45 9.10 28.19
C GLN A 19 5.43 10.01 26.97
N ALA A 20 5.00 9.49 25.81
CA ALA A 20 4.92 10.24 24.56
C ALA A 20 3.77 9.76 23.66
N CYS A 21 3.31 10.64 22.78
CA CYS A 21 2.30 10.38 21.77
C CYS A 21 2.77 10.95 20.43
N LEU A 22 2.80 10.11 19.40
CA LEU A 22 3.25 10.44 18.05
C LEU A 22 2.14 10.13 17.04
N LEU A 23 2.04 10.92 16.00
CA LEU A 23 1.19 10.69 14.83
C LEU A 23 2.06 10.24 13.66
N THR A 24 1.63 9.20 12.95
CA THR A 24 2.28 8.72 11.72
C THR A 24 1.25 8.60 10.59
N GLY A 25 1.63 7.95 9.49
CA GLY A 25 0.73 7.59 8.40
C GLY A 25 0.24 8.79 7.58
N SER A 26 -0.92 8.63 6.95
CA SER A 26 -1.36 9.59 5.93
C SER A 26 -1.71 10.98 6.48
N ARG A 27 -2.03 11.10 7.77
CA ARG A 27 -2.29 12.38 8.43
C ARG A 27 -1.00 13.12 8.81
N ALA A 28 0.11 12.41 8.94
CA ALA A 28 1.43 13.02 9.09
C ALA A 28 2.03 13.47 7.74
N ASN A 29 1.46 13.04 6.61
CA ASN A 29 2.01 13.32 5.28
C ASN A 29 1.49 14.66 4.71
N PRO A 30 2.35 15.69 4.53
CA PRO A 30 1.95 16.98 4.01
C PRO A 30 1.50 16.95 2.53
N ASN A 31 1.86 15.91 1.78
CA ASN A 31 1.51 15.75 0.37
C ASN A 31 0.18 15.02 0.14
N VAL A 32 -0.44 14.49 1.21
CA VAL A 32 -1.76 13.85 1.13
C VAL A 32 -2.83 14.88 1.49
N LEU A 33 -3.77 15.10 0.56
CA LEU A 33 -4.94 15.94 0.81
C LEU A 33 -5.78 15.32 1.93
N SER A 34 -6.12 16.14 2.92
CA SER A 34 -6.91 15.64 4.04
C SER A 34 -8.35 15.33 3.63
N ASP A 35 -8.87 14.20 4.12
CA ASP A 35 -10.26 13.79 3.92
C ASP A 35 -10.85 13.11 5.18
N LEU A 36 -12.15 12.84 5.13
CA LEU A 36 -12.92 12.21 6.22
C LEU A 36 -12.56 10.74 6.46
N TYR A 37 -11.98 10.08 5.47
CA TYR A 37 -11.71 8.65 5.48
C TYR A 37 -10.26 8.32 5.84
N GLN A 38 -9.45 9.33 6.21
CA GLN A 38 -8.12 9.09 6.74
C GLN A 38 -8.18 8.54 8.17
N ASP A 39 -7.49 7.43 8.38
CA ASP A 39 -7.30 6.86 9.71
C ASP A 39 -6.36 7.74 10.56
N TYR A 40 -6.42 7.58 11.89
CA TYR A 40 -5.45 8.15 12.82
C TYR A 40 -4.45 7.07 13.23
N ASP A 41 -3.28 7.06 12.62
CA ASP A 41 -2.18 6.18 13.00
C ASP A 41 -1.38 6.82 14.15
N VAL A 42 -1.49 6.26 15.35
CA VAL A 42 -0.98 6.86 16.59
C VAL A 42 -0.07 5.89 17.32
N ILE A 43 1.04 6.40 17.85
CA ILE A 43 2.00 5.64 18.64
C ILE A 43 2.02 6.20 20.06
N MET A 44 1.66 5.37 21.04
CA MET A 44 1.70 5.65 22.46
C MET A 44 2.92 4.97 23.07
N VAL A 45 3.87 5.76 23.56
CA VAL A 45 5.01 5.25 24.32
C VAL A 45 4.57 5.13 25.78
N THR A 46 4.48 3.92 26.31
CA THR A 46 3.99 3.68 27.68
C THR A 46 4.97 2.82 28.48
N ASN A 47 4.96 2.97 29.80
CA ASN A 47 5.64 2.08 30.74
C ASN A 47 4.70 1.02 31.36
N ASN A 48 3.42 0.99 30.96
CA ASN A 48 2.41 0.11 31.54
C ASN A 48 1.70 -0.72 30.46
N HIS A 49 2.45 -1.58 29.76
CA HIS A 49 1.90 -2.45 28.71
C HIS A 49 0.86 -3.43 29.22
N GLU A 50 1.10 -4.02 30.40
CA GLU A 50 0.17 -4.94 31.06
C GLU A 50 -1.26 -4.40 31.11
N TYR A 51 -1.41 -3.12 31.44
CA TYR A 51 -2.72 -2.48 31.44
C TYR A 51 -3.35 -2.47 30.04
N TYR A 52 -2.65 -2.01 29.01
CA TYR A 52 -3.22 -1.95 27.65
C TYR A 52 -3.29 -3.31 26.95
N LEU A 53 -2.60 -4.34 27.44
CA LEU A 53 -2.73 -5.71 26.96
C LEU A 53 -4.00 -6.39 27.47
N HIS A 54 -4.43 -6.03 28.68
CA HIS A 54 -5.48 -6.77 29.39
C HIS A 54 -6.73 -5.96 29.73
N VAL A 55 -6.67 -4.62 29.61
CA VAL A 55 -7.74 -3.70 29.98
C VAL A 55 -8.14 -2.83 28.80
N ASN A 56 -9.46 -2.77 28.56
CA ASN A 56 -10.09 -2.12 27.40
C ASN A 56 -11.09 -1.01 27.79
N ASP A 57 -11.08 -0.57 29.05
CA ASP A 57 -11.97 0.49 29.58
C ASP A 57 -11.74 1.87 28.93
N TRP A 58 -10.57 2.08 28.33
CA TRP A 58 -10.18 3.31 27.65
C TRP A 58 -10.69 3.42 26.21
N LEU A 59 -11.14 2.31 25.58
CA LEU A 59 -11.50 2.31 24.16
C LEU A 59 -12.63 3.32 23.82
N GLN A 60 -13.53 3.56 24.76
CA GLN A 60 -14.69 4.45 24.56
C GLN A 60 -14.34 5.94 24.79
N VAL A 61 -13.09 6.28 25.15
CA VAL A 61 -12.69 7.66 25.42
C VAL A 61 -12.80 8.55 24.17
N PHE A 62 -12.57 7.99 22.99
CA PHE A 62 -12.49 8.77 21.75
C PHE A 62 -13.84 8.89 21.03
N GLY A 63 -14.74 7.94 21.24
CA GLY A 63 -16.06 7.84 20.62
C GLY A 63 -16.72 6.50 20.93
N ASN A 64 -17.84 6.21 20.28
CA ASN A 64 -18.56 4.96 20.47
C ASN A 64 -17.95 3.85 19.61
N VAL A 65 -17.36 2.83 20.23
CA VAL A 65 -16.69 1.74 19.50
C VAL A 65 -17.72 0.87 18.78
N VAL A 66 -17.51 0.66 17.48
CA VAL A 66 -18.23 -0.33 16.65
C VAL A 66 -17.59 -1.71 16.82
N MET A 67 -16.28 -1.77 16.60
CA MET A 67 -15.46 -2.96 16.79
C MET A 67 -14.00 -2.57 16.96
N TYR A 68 -13.21 -3.48 17.52
CA TYR A 68 -11.77 -3.33 17.56
C TYR A 68 -11.09 -4.68 17.29
N GLN A 69 -9.86 -4.60 16.79
CA GLN A 69 -8.93 -5.72 16.69
C GLN A 69 -7.70 -5.41 17.52
N HIS A 70 -7.20 -6.40 18.27
CA HIS A 70 -5.98 -6.28 19.06
C HIS A 70 -4.93 -7.27 18.54
N ASN A 71 -3.89 -6.71 17.92
CA ASN A 71 -2.78 -7.46 17.35
C ASN A 71 -1.57 -7.36 18.29
N ILE A 72 -1.26 -8.47 18.95
CA ILE A 72 -0.11 -8.58 19.85
C ILE A 72 1.08 -9.04 19.02
N ILE A 73 2.11 -8.19 18.89
CA ILE A 73 3.39 -8.59 18.29
C ILE A 73 4.22 -9.28 19.37
N ASP A 74 4.35 -8.62 20.52
CA ASP A 74 4.89 -9.15 21.78
C ASP A 74 4.42 -8.27 22.95
N GLU A 75 4.85 -8.58 24.17
CA GLU A 75 4.46 -7.85 25.39
C GLU A 75 4.85 -6.36 25.36
N SER A 76 5.84 -5.98 24.56
CA SER A 76 6.37 -4.62 24.47
C SER A 76 5.87 -3.82 23.26
N LYS A 77 5.11 -4.46 22.35
CA LYS A 77 4.50 -3.83 21.18
C LYS A 77 3.21 -4.54 20.77
N HIS A 78 2.13 -3.78 20.74
CA HIS A 78 0.85 -4.27 20.26
C HIS A 78 0.05 -3.12 19.65
N ILE A 79 -0.91 -3.48 18.80
CA ILE A 79 -1.67 -2.52 18.00
C ILE A 79 -3.16 -2.78 18.22
N TYR A 80 -3.91 -1.71 18.52
CA TYR A 80 -5.36 -1.70 18.48
C TYR A 80 -5.81 -1.02 17.19
N LEU A 81 -6.61 -1.71 16.38
CA LEU A 81 -7.31 -1.13 15.23
C LEU A 81 -8.76 -0.91 15.66
N ILE A 82 -9.20 0.34 15.83
CA ILE A 82 -10.49 0.66 16.47
C ILE A 82 -11.37 1.45 15.50
N LEU A 83 -12.58 0.95 15.26
CA LEU A 83 -13.60 1.62 14.45
C LEU A 83 -14.65 2.26 15.35
N TYR A 84 -15.00 3.51 15.06
CA TYR A 84 -15.98 4.29 15.83
C TYR A 84 -17.26 4.57 15.02
N GLN A 85 -18.40 4.72 15.70
CA GLN A 85 -19.70 4.99 15.08
C GLN A 85 -19.70 6.34 14.35
N GLU A 86 -18.84 7.26 14.79
CA GLU A 86 -18.61 8.57 14.20
C GLU A 86 -17.79 8.52 12.89
N MET A 87 -17.60 7.32 12.31
CA MET A 87 -16.99 7.06 11.01
C MET A 87 -15.50 7.41 10.92
N PHE A 88 -14.78 7.42 12.03
CA PHE A 88 -13.33 7.48 12.05
C PHE A 88 -12.72 6.20 12.63
N ARG A 89 -11.44 6.00 12.34
CA ARG A 89 -10.63 4.88 12.82
C ARG A 89 -9.38 5.38 13.51
N ILE A 90 -9.01 4.74 14.61
CA ILE A 90 -7.71 4.94 15.27
C ILE A 90 -6.94 3.63 15.23
N ASP A 91 -5.75 3.66 14.65
CA ASP A 91 -4.76 2.60 14.74
C ASP A 91 -3.76 2.99 15.83
N MET A 92 -3.98 2.50 17.05
CA MET A 92 -3.20 2.84 18.22
C MET A 92 -2.16 1.76 18.52
N THR A 93 -0.90 2.08 18.24
CA THR A 93 0.24 1.23 18.61
C THR A 93 0.76 1.63 19.97
N PHE A 94 0.85 0.68 20.90
CA PHE A 94 1.57 0.87 22.16
C PHE A 94 2.96 0.29 22.04
N ILE A 95 3.98 1.04 22.44
CA ILE A 95 5.38 0.59 22.46
C ILE A 95 6.05 0.89 23.79
N ALA A 96 7.02 0.07 24.15
CA ALA A 96 7.92 0.35 25.27
C ALA A 96 8.99 1.37 24.87
N PRO A 97 9.51 2.18 25.81
CA PRO A 97 10.53 3.18 25.49
C PRO A 97 11.77 2.60 24.81
N HIS A 98 12.18 1.37 25.16
CA HIS A 98 13.34 0.72 24.56
C HIS A 98 13.15 0.35 23.07
N ARG A 99 11.92 0.43 22.54
CA ARG A 99 11.61 0.18 21.12
C ARG A 99 11.50 1.46 20.29
N LEU A 100 11.72 2.61 20.90
CA LEU A 100 11.53 3.89 20.25
C LEU A 100 12.38 4.03 18.97
N ASP A 101 13.60 3.48 18.96
CA ASP A 101 14.50 3.45 17.81
C ASP A 101 13.94 2.72 16.57
N GLU A 102 12.93 1.85 16.73
CA GLU A 102 12.24 1.23 15.59
C GLU A 102 11.36 2.23 14.86
N ILE A 103 10.73 3.14 15.61
CA ILE A 103 9.74 4.09 15.12
C ILE A 103 10.42 5.37 14.63
N LEU A 104 11.47 5.83 15.31
CA LEU A 104 12.16 7.09 14.97
C LEU A 104 12.82 7.07 13.57
N ARG A 105 12.88 5.89 12.93
CA ARG A 105 13.36 5.74 11.55
C ARG A 105 12.31 6.10 10.50
N GLU A 106 11.04 6.18 10.88
CA GLU A 106 9.97 6.55 9.96
C GLU A 106 10.03 8.03 9.59
N SER A 107 10.01 8.33 8.30
CA SER A 107 10.02 9.70 7.77
C SER A 107 8.70 10.45 7.96
N LEU A 108 7.58 9.75 8.15
CA LEU A 108 6.26 10.34 8.38
C LEU A 108 5.91 10.39 9.87
N LEU A 109 6.68 11.11 10.68
CA LEU A 109 6.47 11.16 12.12
C LEU A 109 6.24 12.59 12.61
N VAL A 110 5.17 12.79 13.38
CA VAL A 110 4.82 14.06 14.01
C VAL A 110 4.70 13.85 15.52
N LYS A 111 5.47 14.62 16.30
CA LYS A 111 5.38 14.61 17.76
C LYS A 111 4.15 15.39 18.23
N LEU A 112 3.20 14.70 18.85
CA LEU A 112 2.01 15.33 19.45
C LEU A 112 2.24 15.67 20.94
N LEU A 113 2.93 14.79 21.67
CA LEU A 113 3.28 14.96 23.09
C LEU A 113 4.58 14.23 23.41
N ASP A 114 5.42 14.83 24.26
CA ASP A 114 6.52 14.15 24.93
C ASP A 114 6.69 14.76 26.33
N LYS A 115 6.45 13.96 27.36
CA LYS A 115 6.50 14.39 28.77
C LYS A 115 7.89 14.27 29.38
N THR A 116 8.74 13.47 28.78
CA THR A 116 9.99 13.00 29.36
C THR A 116 11.22 13.43 28.57
N GLY A 117 11.03 14.03 27.39
CA GLY A 117 12.14 14.37 26.49
C GLY A 117 12.74 13.13 25.83
N LEU A 118 11.97 12.05 25.68
CA LEU A 118 12.45 10.81 25.05
C LEU A 118 12.53 10.94 23.53
N ILE A 119 11.72 11.81 22.93
CA ILE A 119 11.65 11.99 21.50
C ILE A 119 12.66 13.07 21.08
N PRO A 120 13.65 12.74 20.24
CA PRO A 120 14.58 13.75 19.73
C PRO A 120 13.87 14.83 18.90
N GLU A 121 14.60 15.87 18.53
CA GLU A 121 14.14 16.80 17.49
C GLU A 121 13.87 16.00 16.20
N LEU A 122 12.62 16.02 15.75
CA LEU A 122 12.21 15.38 14.50
C LEU A 122 12.34 16.38 13.36
N GLY A 123 12.78 15.92 12.19
CA GLY A 123 12.68 16.69 10.96
C GLY A 123 11.22 16.96 10.55
N SER A 124 11.02 17.74 9.50
CA SER A 124 9.69 17.85 8.88
C SER A 124 9.26 16.48 8.32
N PRO A 125 8.01 16.05 8.55
CA PRO A 125 7.56 14.76 8.04
C PRO A 125 7.61 14.76 6.51
N SER A 126 8.11 13.68 5.95
CA SER A 126 8.24 13.51 4.50
C SER A 126 7.87 12.10 4.09
N GLU A 127 7.42 11.92 2.85
CA GLU A 127 7.05 10.60 2.34
C GLU A 127 8.20 9.87 1.63
N ILE A 128 9.45 10.25 1.93
CA ILE A 128 10.65 9.75 1.24
C ILE A 128 10.80 8.23 1.34
N ASP A 129 10.41 7.61 2.45
CA ASP A 129 10.45 6.15 2.62
C ASP A 129 9.47 5.41 1.71
N TYR A 130 8.47 6.13 1.18
CA TYR A 130 7.41 5.60 0.32
C TYR A 130 7.64 5.90 -1.16
N TYR A 131 8.77 6.53 -1.49
CA TYR A 131 9.13 6.75 -2.88
C TYR A 131 9.34 5.42 -3.62
N ILE A 132 8.91 5.40 -4.89
CA ILE A 132 9.13 4.26 -5.77
C ILE A 132 10.63 4.02 -5.86
N LYS A 133 11.06 2.80 -5.52
CA LYS A 133 12.45 2.41 -5.66
C LYS A 133 12.78 2.15 -7.12
N LYS A 134 13.88 2.73 -7.59
CA LYS A 134 14.42 2.44 -8.93
C LYS A 134 14.77 0.95 -9.00
N PRO A 135 14.26 0.21 -10.00
CA PRO A 135 14.58 -1.20 -10.14
C PRO A 135 16.00 -1.38 -10.65
N THR A 136 16.62 -2.49 -10.25
CA THR A 136 17.73 -3.08 -10.98
C THR A 136 17.25 -3.68 -12.30
N GLU A 137 18.17 -3.94 -13.24
CA GLU A 137 17.82 -4.64 -14.48
C GLU A 137 17.23 -6.03 -14.19
N HIS A 138 17.75 -6.73 -13.18
CA HIS A 138 17.25 -8.04 -12.76
C HIS A 138 15.79 -7.98 -12.28
N GLU A 139 15.46 -7.10 -11.34
CA GLU A 139 14.09 -6.93 -10.84
C GLU A 139 13.13 -6.57 -11.98
N PHE A 140 13.59 -5.74 -12.92
CA PHE A 140 12.81 -5.39 -14.11
C PHE A 140 12.54 -6.61 -15.01
N GLN A 141 13.55 -7.44 -15.28
CA GLN A 141 13.35 -8.67 -16.06
C GLN A 141 12.45 -9.68 -15.34
N GLU A 142 12.63 -9.87 -14.04
CA GLU A 142 11.81 -10.77 -13.24
C GLU A 142 10.33 -10.38 -13.26
N ALA A 143 10.01 -9.10 -13.08
CA ALA A 143 8.63 -8.63 -13.13
C ALA A 143 7.99 -8.87 -14.51
N LEU A 144 8.73 -8.59 -15.59
CA LEU A 144 8.23 -8.84 -16.95
C LEU A 144 8.04 -10.34 -17.22
N ASN A 145 8.99 -11.17 -16.79
CA ASN A 145 8.90 -12.61 -16.94
C ASN A 145 7.71 -13.18 -16.16
N GLU A 146 7.55 -12.84 -14.88
CA GLU A 146 6.45 -13.29 -14.02
C GLU A 146 5.09 -12.89 -14.62
N PHE A 147 4.97 -11.65 -15.11
CA PHE A 147 3.75 -11.18 -15.76
C PHE A 147 3.36 -12.05 -16.96
N PHE A 148 4.29 -12.21 -17.92
CA PHE A 148 4.00 -12.95 -19.15
C PHE A 148 3.85 -14.45 -18.88
N TRP A 149 4.68 -15.03 -18.02
CA TRP A 149 4.61 -16.43 -17.66
C TRP A 149 3.26 -16.77 -17.01
N CYS A 150 2.83 -16.06 -15.97
CA CYS A 150 1.62 -16.41 -15.22
C CYS A 150 0.32 -16.26 -16.02
N LEU A 151 0.30 -15.49 -17.12
CA LEU A 151 -0.85 -15.42 -18.02
C LEU A 151 -1.24 -16.78 -18.63
N ASN A 152 -0.29 -17.71 -18.77
CA ASN A 152 -0.59 -19.07 -19.21
C ASN A 152 -1.57 -19.80 -18.27
N ASN A 153 -1.46 -19.55 -16.96
CA ASN A 153 -2.33 -20.15 -15.95
C ASN A 153 -3.74 -19.55 -16.03
N VAL A 154 -3.85 -18.24 -16.24
CA VAL A 154 -5.13 -17.55 -16.44
C VAL A 154 -5.84 -18.10 -17.67
N ALA A 155 -5.14 -18.19 -18.80
CA ALA A 155 -5.66 -18.71 -20.06
C ALA A 155 -6.18 -20.15 -19.95
N LYS A 156 -5.42 -21.04 -19.30
CA LYS A 156 -5.83 -22.43 -19.07
C LYS A 156 -7.00 -22.52 -18.10
N GLY A 157 -7.00 -21.71 -17.03
CA GLY A 157 -8.10 -21.66 -16.07
C GLY A 157 -9.42 -21.25 -16.72
N ILE A 158 -9.40 -20.28 -17.65
CA ILE A 158 -10.59 -19.91 -18.43
C ILE A 158 -11.11 -21.11 -19.24
N LYS A 159 -10.23 -21.84 -19.91
CA LYS A 159 -10.62 -23.03 -20.68
C LYS A 159 -11.10 -24.21 -19.84
N ARG A 160 -10.82 -24.20 -18.55
CA ARG A 160 -11.26 -25.22 -17.59
C ARG A 160 -12.51 -24.80 -16.80
N ASP A 161 -13.05 -23.61 -17.07
CA ASP A 161 -14.16 -23.04 -16.30
C ASP A 161 -13.82 -22.86 -14.79
N GLU A 162 -12.56 -22.48 -14.50
CA GLU A 162 -12.04 -22.33 -13.13
C GLU A 162 -12.03 -20.86 -12.66
N LEU A 163 -13.20 -20.20 -12.64
CA LEU A 163 -13.31 -18.75 -12.44
C LEU A 163 -12.58 -18.23 -11.18
N VAL A 164 -12.73 -18.91 -10.04
CA VAL A 164 -12.09 -18.48 -8.77
C VAL A 164 -10.56 -18.46 -8.91
N TYR A 165 -9.99 -19.49 -9.56
CA TYR A 165 -8.55 -19.57 -9.82
C TYR A 165 -8.10 -18.51 -10.81
N VAL A 166 -8.85 -18.31 -11.91
CA VAL A 166 -8.60 -17.28 -12.92
C VAL A 166 -8.52 -15.90 -12.28
N LYS A 167 -9.52 -15.55 -11.45
CA LYS A 167 -9.57 -14.25 -10.76
C LYS A 167 -8.41 -14.09 -9.78
N TRP A 168 -8.08 -15.12 -9.00
CA TRP A 168 -6.95 -15.05 -8.08
C TRP A 168 -5.61 -14.83 -8.80
N ILE A 169 -5.31 -15.64 -9.82
CA ILE A 169 -4.07 -15.49 -10.59
C ILE A 169 -4.02 -14.12 -11.28
N PHE A 170 -5.10 -13.70 -11.96
CA PHE A 170 -5.08 -12.46 -12.74
C PHE A 170 -5.03 -11.21 -11.85
N ASP A 171 -5.85 -11.16 -10.79
CA ASP A 171 -5.98 -9.97 -9.96
C ASP A 171 -4.90 -9.87 -8.86
N THR A 172 -4.19 -10.95 -8.56
CA THR A 172 -3.12 -10.95 -7.55
C THR A 172 -1.74 -11.16 -8.17
N ILE A 173 -1.56 -12.26 -8.90
CA ILE A 173 -0.23 -12.68 -9.38
C ILE A 173 0.19 -11.89 -10.61
N VAL A 174 -0.67 -11.77 -11.62
CA VAL A 174 -0.37 -11.00 -12.85
C VAL A 174 -0.48 -9.50 -12.59
N ARG A 175 -1.41 -9.09 -11.72
CA ARG A 175 -1.63 -7.68 -11.36
C ARG A 175 -0.40 -7.03 -10.74
N LYS A 176 0.28 -7.73 -9.83
CA LYS A 176 1.42 -7.20 -9.08
C LYS A 176 2.54 -6.67 -10.01
N PRO A 177 3.17 -7.48 -10.89
CA PRO A 177 4.22 -7.00 -11.78
C PRO A 177 3.72 -5.94 -12.77
N LEU A 178 2.45 -5.98 -13.19
CA LEU A 178 1.87 -4.91 -14.01
C LEU A 178 1.89 -3.56 -13.28
N LEU A 179 1.44 -3.53 -12.01
CA LEU A 179 1.45 -2.29 -11.21
C LEU A 179 2.88 -1.85 -10.86
N GLU A 180 3.81 -2.78 -10.65
CA GLU A 180 5.24 -2.47 -10.43
C GLU A 180 5.86 -1.77 -11.65
N VAL A 181 5.67 -2.31 -12.85
CA VAL A 181 6.21 -1.70 -14.09
C VAL A 181 5.56 -0.35 -14.40
N ILE A 182 4.25 -0.19 -14.16
CA ILE A 182 3.59 1.13 -14.26
C ILE A 182 4.16 2.08 -13.20
N GLY A 183 4.45 1.57 -12.00
CA GLY A 183 5.13 2.31 -10.95
C GLY A 183 6.49 2.83 -11.40
N TRP A 184 7.33 1.98 -11.98
CA TRP A 184 8.63 2.39 -12.53
C TRP A 184 8.49 3.36 -13.70
N TYR A 185 7.47 3.20 -14.55
CA TYR A 185 7.15 4.16 -15.61
C TYR A 185 6.89 5.56 -15.04
N VAL A 186 6.16 5.67 -13.93
CA VAL A 186 6.01 6.95 -13.22
C VAL A 186 7.33 7.36 -12.58
N GLY A 187 8.03 6.45 -11.91
CA GLY A 187 9.32 6.71 -11.28
C GLY A 187 10.32 7.37 -12.24
N CYS A 188 10.46 6.85 -13.46
CA CYS A 188 11.31 7.41 -14.51
C CYS A 188 10.93 8.84 -14.93
N GLN A 189 9.68 9.27 -14.74
CA GLN A 189 9.22 10.63 -15.09
C GLN A 189 9.43 11.64 -13.97
N TYR A 190 9.58 11.16 -12.73
CA TYR A 190 9.70 11.98 -11.53
C TYR A 190 11.02 11.70 -10.79
N ASP A 191 12.04 11.20 -11.49
CA ASP A 191 13.36 10.86 -10.94
C ASP A 191 13.31 9.96 -9.69
N PHE A 192 12.31 9.07 -9.63
CA PHE A 192 12.00 8.19 -8.51
C PHE A 192 11.70 8.92 -7.19
N GLN A 193 11.39 10.22 -7.24
CA GLN A 193 10.97 11.04 -6.11
C GLN A 193 9.44 11.20 -6.09
N VAL A 194 8.73 10.07 -6.07
CA VAL A 194 7.27 10.04 -6.15
C VAL A 194 6.70 8.91 -5.31
N ASN A 195 5.63 9.20 -4.56
CA ASN A 195 4.87 8.23 -3.80
C ASN A 195 3.54 7.91 -4.52
N LEU A 196 3.36 6.67 -4.97
CA LEU A 196 2.08 6.21 -5.55
C LEU A 196 1.07 5.72 -4.51
N GLY A 197 1.43 5.75 -3.24
CA GLY A 197 0.72 5.13 -2.15
C GLY A 197 0.70 3.61 -2.24
N ALA A 198 0.24 2.97 -1.16
CA ALA A 198 0.07 1.52 -1.14
C ALA A 198 -0.74 1.02 -2.34
N TYR A 199 -0.23 -0.02 -3.01
CA TYR A 199 -0.83 -0.65 -4.18
C TYR A 199 -1.16 0.32 -5.34
N GLY A 200 -0.47 1.46 -5.42
CA GLY A 200 -0.68 2.43 -6.49
C GLY A 200 -1.98 3.24 -6.36
N ARG A 201 -2.54 3.40 -5.15
CA ARG A 201 -3.79 4.15 -4.93
C ARG A 201 -3.78 5.59 -5.49
N PHE A 202 -2.62 6.21 -5.66
CA PHE A 202 -2.46 7.55 -6.24
C PHE A 202 -2.05 7.54 -7.73
N MET A 203 -1.91 6.37 -8.35
CA MET A 203 -1.42 6.21 -9.72
C MET A 203 -2.19 7.05 -10.75
N LYS A 204 -3.51 7.21 -10.59
CA LYS A 204 -4.35 8.06 -11.45
C LYS A 204 -3.85 9.50 -11.56
N LYS A 205 -3.19 10.03 -10.52
CA LYS A 205 -2.67 11.40 -10.51
C LYS A 205 -1.45 11.58 -11.44
N TYR A 206 -0.75 10.50 -11.74
CA TYR A 206 0.59 10.54 -12.35
C TYR A 206 0.68 9.92 -13.74
N ILE A 207 -0.18 8.94 -14.07
CA ILE A 207 -0.21 8.37 -15.42
C ILE A 207 -1.18 9.13 -16.32
N THR A 208 -0.94 9.09 -17.64
CA THR A 208 -1.81 9.75 -18.61
C THR A 208 -3.23 9.17 -18.59
N ASN A 209 -4.21 9.96 -19.03
CA ASN A 209 -5.61 9.52 -19.10
C ASN A 209 -5.77 8.25 -19.96
N ASP A 210 -4.99 8.12 -21.03
CA ASP A 210 -5.04 6.95 -21.92
C ASP A 210 -4.51 5.69 -21.23
N LEU A 211 -3.36 5.78 -20.56
CA LEU A 211 -2.81 4.65 -19.80
C LEU A 211 -3.72 4.27 -18.62
N TYR A 212 -4.32 5.26 -17.95
CA TYR A 212 -5.28 4.98 -16.90
C TYR A 212 -6.57 4.35 -17.43
N ALA A 213 -7.04 4.75 -18.62
CA ALA A 213 -8.18 4.11 -19.27
C ALA A 213 -7.88 2.64 -19.60
N MET A 214 -6.68 2.34 -20.12
CA MET A 214 -6.23 0.97 -20.33
C MET A 214 -6.15 0.19 -19.03
N LEU A 215 -5.56 0.75 -17.98
CA LEU A 215 -5.49 0.11 -16.66
C LEU A 215 -6.90 -0.19 -16.12
N ARG A 216 -7.84 0.74 -16.21
CA ARG A 216 -9.24 0.49 -15.80
C ARG A 216 -9.89 -0.64 -16.59
N ALA A 217 -9.65 -0.71 -17.90
CA ALA A 217 -10.19 -1.77 -18.74
C ALA A 217 -9.65 -3.17 -18.40
N THR A 218 -8.57 -3.27 -17.60
CA THR A 218 -8.10 -4.56 -17.08
C THR A 218 -8.82 -5.02 -15.81
N TYR A 219 -9.70 -4.22 -15.22
CA TYR A 219 -10.53 -4.60 -14.06
C TYR A 219 -11.93 -4.98 -14.55
N VAL A 220 -12.16 -6.29 -14.70
CA VAL A 220 -13.42 -6.84 -15.22
C VAL A 220 -14.08 -7.78 -14.21
N GLY A 221 -15.37 -8.03 -14.42
CA GLY A 221 -16.19 -8.90 -13.58
C GLY A 221 -15.85 -10.39 -13.72
N ASN A 222 -16.88 -11.21 -13.91
CA ASN A 222 -16.77 -12.67 -13.97
C ASN A 222 -16.96 -13.26 -15.37
N ASN A 223 -17.24 -12.44 -16.39
CA ASN A 223 -17.40 -12.91 -17.76
C ASN A 223 -16.02 -13.21 -18.38
N TYR A 224 -15.87 -14.38 -19.01
CA TYR A 224 -14.58 -14.81 -19.55
C TYR A 224 -14.15 -14.08 -20.81
N GLU A 225 -15.08 -13.64 -21.64
CA GLU A 225 -14.80 -12.83 -22.82
C GLU A 225 -14.19 -11.48 -22.40
N ASP A 226 -14.77 -10.83 -21.39
CA ASP A 226 -14.23 -9.61 -20.78
C ASP A 226 -12.84 -9.86 -20.17
N ILE A 227 -12.62 -11.01 -19.52
CA ILE A 227 -11.30 -11.38 -18.95
C ILE A 227 -10.27 -11.56 -20.06
N TRP A 228 -10.62 -12.17 -21.19
CA TRP A 228 -9.72 -12.25 -22.34
C TRP A 228 -9.33 -10.87 -22.86
N GLU A 229 -10.28 -9.95 -22.99
CA GLU A 229 -10.02 -8.57 -23.41
C GLU A 229 -9.13 -7.83 -22.41
N ALA A 230 -9.36 -8.03 -21.11
CA ALA A 230 -8.53 -7.50 -20.03
C ALA A 230 -7.10 -8.05 -20.10
N ILE A 231 -6.91 -9.34 -20.38
CA ILE A 231 -5.58 -9.95 -20.57
C ILE A 231 -4.83 -9.24 -21.70
N PHE A 232 -5.41 -9.13 -22.89
CA PHE A 232 -4.71 -8.50 -24.03
C PHE A 232 -4.46 -7.00 -23.81
N THR A 233 -5.39 -6.31 -23.13
CA THR A 233 -5.21 -4.92 -22.72
C THR A 233 -4.06 -4.78 -21.73
N SER A 234 -3.92 -5.71 -20.78
CA SER A 234 -2.81 -5.74 -19.83
C SER A 234 -1.46 -5.99 -20.53
N CYS A 235 -1.38 -6.88 -21.52
CA CYS A 235 -0.17 -7.08 -22.31
C CYS A 235 0.22 -5.81 -23.08
N LYS A 236 -0.76 -5.13 -23.69
CA LYS A 236 -0.51 -3.86 -24.40
C LYS A 236 -0.01 -2.78 -23.43
N LEU A 237 -0.63 -2.67 -22.26
CA LEU A 237 -0.20 -1.73 -21.21
C LEU A 237 1.23 -2.03 -20.77
N MET A 238 1.52 -3.29 -20.46
CA MET A 238 2.85 -3.77 -20.08
C MET A 238 3.91 -3.46 -21.14
N ARG A 239 3.60 -3.65 -22.42
CA ARG A 239 4.52 -3.31 -23.52
C ARG A 239 4.86 -1.83 -23.54
N ILE A 240 3.84 -0.97 -23.45
CA ILE A 240 4.03 0.49 -23.51
C ILE A 240 4.90 0.95 -22.33
N THR A 241 4.52 0.58 -21.11
CA THR A 241 5.24 1.03 -19.91
C THR A 241 6.60 0.37 -19.77
N GLY A 242 6.71 -0.93 -20.04
CA GLY A 242 7.95 -1.69 -19.96
C GLY A 242 8.98 -1.22 -20.98
N THR A 243 8.58 -0.97 -22.22
CA THR A 243 9.51 -0.45 -23.25
C THR A 243 10.06 0.91 -22.84
N PHE A 244 9.19 1.82 -22.35
CA PHE A 244 9.63 3.13 -21.87
C PHE A 244 10.61 3.02 -20.70
N VAL A 245 10.34 2.16 -19.71
CA VAL A 245 11.24 1.96 -18.57
C VAL A 245 12.59 1.41 -19.05
N GLY A 246 12.58 0.42 -19.95
CA GLY A 246 13.79 -0.13 -20.56
C GLY A 246 14.63 0.95 -21.24
N GLU A 247 14.02 1.75 -22.11
CA GLU A 247 14.69 2.86 -22.79
C GLU A 247 15.25 3.90 -21.80
N LYS A 248 14.49 4.27 -20.76
CA LYS A 248 14.90 5.30 -19.79
C LYS A 248 16.00 4.85 -18.86
N LEU A 249 16.04 3.57 -18.51
CA LEU A 249 17.02 3.02 -17.57
C LEU A 249 18.20 2.32 -18.26
N GLY A 250 18.14 2.13 -19.58
CA GLY A 250 19.14 1.40 -20.35
C GLY A 250 19.01 -0.13 -20.22
N TYR A 251 17.82 -0.63 -19.89
CA TYR A 251 17.53 -2.07 -19.75
C TYR A 251 16.83 -2.61 -21.00
N GLN A 252 17.02 -3.89 -21.29
CA GLN A 252 16.41 -4.50 -22.47
C GLN A 252 14.94 -4.91 -22.22
N TYR A 253 13.99 -4.46 -23.03
CA TYR A 253 12.63 -5.02 -23.00
C TYR A 253 12.58 -6.38 -23.75
N PRO A 254 11.98 -7.45 -23.18
CA PRO A 254 11.93 -8.79 -23.76
C PRO A 254 10.82 -8.91 -24.83
N LEU A 255 10.95 -8.14 -25.93
CA LEU A 255 9.95 -8.06 -26.99
C LEU A 255 9.61 -9.42 -27.61
N GLN A 256 10.59 -10.33 -27.69
CA GLN A 256 10.38 -11.66 -28.26
C GLN A 256 9.46 -12.52 -27.39
N ASP A 257 9.63 -12.50 -26.07
CA ASP A 257 8.79 -13.27 -25.14
C ASP A 257 7.37 -12.73 -25.09
N ASP A 258 7.21 -11.41 -25.10
CA ASP A 258 5.93 -10.73 -25.24
C ASP A 258 5.18 -11.18 -26.51
N MET A 259 5.82 -11.12 -27.68
CA MET A 259 5.22 -11.59 -28.94
C MET A 259 4.89 -13.09 -28.92
N ASN A 260 5.75 -13.91 -28.34
CA ASN A 260 5.54 -15.35 -28.22
C ASN A 260 4.34 -15.65 -27.32
N MET A 261 4.22 -14.96 -26.20
CA MET A 261 3.11 -15.14 -25.25
C MET A 261 1.79 -14.64 -25.80
N LEU A 262 1.75 -13.52 -26.53
CA LEU A 262 0.52 -13.10 -27.21
C LEU A 262 0.00 -14.17 -28.18
N LYS A 263 0.88 -14.72 -29.03
CA LYS A 263 0.51 -15.80 -29.96
C LYS A 263 0.04 -17.05 -29.21
N TYR A 264 0.69 -17.38 -28.10
CA TYR A 264 0.30 -18.51 -27.25
C TYR A 264 -1.10 -18.32 -26.64
N LEU A 265 -1.39 -17.12 -26.11
CA LEU A 265 -2.68 -16.77 -25.52
C LEU A 265 -3.80 -16.75 -26.57
N GLU A 266 -3.55 -16.17 -27.75
CA GLU A 266 -4.49 -16.20 -28.88
C GLU A 266 -4.81 -17.64 -29.31
N LYS A 267 -3.79 -18.50 -29.36
CA LYS A 267 -3.97 -19.92 -29.68
C LYS A 267 -4.88 -20.60 -28.66
N ILE A 268 -4.63 -20.41 -27.36
CA ILE A 268 -5.50 -20.97 -26.31
C ILE A 268 -6.91 -20.39 -26.44
N LYS A 269 -7.10 -19.08 -26.56
CA LYS A 269 -8.43 -18.47 -26.68
C LYS A 269 -9.27 -19.13 -27.78
N ASN A 270 -8.64 -19.45 -28.92
CA ASN A 270 -9.30 -20.01 -30.09
C ASN A 270 -9.39 -21.55 -30.11
N THR A 271 -8.84 -22.28 -29.13
CA THR A 271 -9.07 -23.74 -29.05
C THR A 271 -10.48 -24.03 -28.54
N HIS A 272 -11.15 -24.99 -29.16
CA HIS A 272 -12.44 -25.52 -28.69
C HIS A 272 -12.27 -26.34 -27.40
#